data_AF-A0A1M5TG44-F1
#
_entry.id   AF-A0A1M5TG44-F1
#
_cell.length_a   1.000
_cell.length_b   1.000
_cell.length_c   1.000
_cell.angle_alpha   90.00
_cell.angle_beta   90.00
_cell.angle_gamma   90.00
#
_symmetry.space_group_name_H-M   'P 1'
#
loop_
_entity.id
_entity.type
_entity.pdbx_description
1 polymer ?
#
loop_
_entity_poly.entity_id
_entity_poly.type
_entity_poly.pdbx_seq_one_letter_code
_entity_poly.pdbx_strand_id
1 'polypeptide(L)'
;MNFNYNNETENILNRIYEKKIYNIVDKQDFKPLNSKEVIESYIEILKNTPVYLGSDLDDFIENLIENNENGYFLRVEIAKKKNYSFPKLYDYLGNPIKNTSYSKFAMELWEGNMNRFIIEDLQSRFSQNGFIEFIDNNFINMVDDLNKYIDSKNKKSIITIPFKEKDELLPTLKSMILKNEVDKSFIYLLVDIDALRDEMAKFSATFHVYNEFDKLEDDLEYCLDNFSRYDSSQLFDILVNDHGFKYIENIGLVKS
;
A
#
# COMPACT_ATOMS: atom_id res chain seq x y z
N MET A 1 -25.13 20.00 -7.98
CA MET A 1 -25.01 19.02 -6.88
C MET A 1 -25.10 19.78 -5.56
N ASN A 2 -25.83 19.29 -4.55
CA ASN A 2 -25.89 19.96 -3.24
C ASN A 2 -24.90 19.26 -2.30
N PHE A 3 -23.69 19.79 -2.20
CA PHE A 3 -22.68 19.28 -1.27
C PHE A 3 -23.06 19.68 0.15
N ASN A 4 -23.19 18.70 1.04
CA ASN A 4 -23.40 18.97 2.46
C ASN A 4 -22.12 18.62 3.20
N TYR A 5 -21.44 19.64 3.72
CA TYR A 5 -20.17 19.46 4.42
C TYR A 5 -20.22 18.36 5.49
N ASN A 6 -21.28 18.31 6.30
CA ASN A 6 -21.35 17.35 7.40
C ASN A 6 -21.48 15.91 6.86
N ASN A 7 -22.28 15.70 5.81
CA ASN A 7 -22.42 14.38 5.19
C ASN A 7 -21.12 13.93 4.53
N GLU A 8 -20.44 14.83 3.82
CA GLU A 8 -19.15 14.49 3.19
C GLU A 8 -18.06 14.20 4.21
N THR A 9 -18.03 14.97 5.30
CA THR A 9 -17.11 14.71 6.42
C THR A 9 -17.38 13.33 7.02
N GLU A 10 -18.65 12.95 7.20
CA GLU A 10 -19.04 11.64 7.72
C GLU A 10 -18.66 10.51 6.76
N ASN A 11 -18.86 10.71 5.44
CA ASN A 11 -18.45 9.75 4.42
C ASN A 11 -16.94 9.50 4.46
N ILE A 12 -16.14 10.57 4.56
CA ILE A 12 -14.68 10.46 4.66
C ILE A 12 -14.29 9.77 5.98
N LEU A 13 -14.96 10.10 7.09
CA LEU A 13 -14.72 9.47 8.38
C LEU A 13 -15.00 7.95 8.34
N ASN A 14 -16.09 7.54 7.69
CA ASN A 14 -16.43 6.14 7.45
C ASN A 14 -15.35 5.42 6.62
N ARG A 15 -14.81 6.08 5.58
CA ARG A 15 -13.69 5.55 4.79
C ARG A 15 -12.41 5.41 5.61
N ILE A 16 -12.15 6.33 6.54
CA ILE A 16 -11.02 6.24 7.47
C ILE A 16 -11.19 5.01 8.39
N TYR A 17 -12.38 4.81 8.97
CA TYR A 17 -12.65 3.65 9.82
C TYR A 17 -12.53 2.34 9.04
N GLU A 18 -13.08 2.27 7.82
CA GLU A 18 -12.89 1.16 6.90
C GLU A 18 -11.41 0.86 6.69
N LYS A 19 -10.60 1.87 6.35
CA LYS A 19 -9.15 1.71 6.16
C LYS A 19 -8.44 1.20 7.42
N LYS A 20 -8.85 1.65 8.61
CA LYS A 20 -8.31 1.13 9.88
C LYS A 20 -8.63 -0.34 10.10
N ILE A 21 -9.83 -0.81 9.74
CA ILE A 21 -10.17 -2.24 9.81
C ILE A 21 -9.21 -3.06 8.93
N TYR A 22 -9.02 -2.67 7.66
CA TYR A 22 -8.08 -3.35 6.77
C TYR A 22 -6.65 -3.36 7.34
N ASN A 23 -6.19 -2.24 7.90
CA ASN A 23 -4.85 -2.18 8.52
C ASN A 23 -4.71 -3.10 9.75
N ILE A 24 -5.78 -3.32 10.51
CA ILE A 24 -5.76 -4.25 11.66
C ILE A 24 -5.76 -5.70 11.17
N VAL A 25 -6.61 -6.01 10.20
CA VAL A 25 -6.68 -7.32 9.50
C VAL A 25 -5.32 -7.69 8.93
N ASP A 26 -4.60 -6.72 8.36
CA ASP A 26 -3.26 -6.91 7.81
C ASP A 26 -2.23 -7.30 8.87
N LYS A 27 -2.26 -6.65 10.05
CA LYS A 27 -1.28 -6.85 11.13
C LYS A 27 -1.49 -8.13 11.92
N GLN A 28 -2.72 -8.64 11.97
CA GLN A 28 -3.11 -9.76 12.82
C GLN A 28 -3.27 -11.09 12.05
N ASP A 29 -2.93 -11.11 10.76
CA ASP A 29 -3.03 -12.28 9.86
C ASP A 29 -4.36 -13.04 9.98
N PHE A 30 -5.45 -12.29 9.84
CA PHE A 30 -6.80 -12.82 9.92
C PHE A 30 -7.04 -13.89 8.84
N LYS A 31 -7.67 -14.99 9.26
CA LYS A 31 -8.15 -16.07 8.41
C LYS A 31 -9.47 -15.67 7.75
N PRO A 32 -9.86 -16.36 6.66
CA PRO A 32 -11.17 -16.14 6.03
C PRO A 32 -12.35 -16.24 7.03
N LEU A 33 -13.26 -15.28 6.93
CA LEU A 33 -14.48 -15.09 7.71
C LEU A 33 -15.56 -16.08 7.26
N ASN A 34 -15.40 -17.35 7.61
CA ASN A 34 -16.20 -18.47 7.06
C ASN A 34 -17.34 -18.91 7.98
N SER A 35 -17.30 -18.49 9.24
CA SER A 35 -18.28 -18.87 10.25
C SER A 35 -18.65 -17.68 11.12
N LYS A 36 -19.85 -17.76 11.70
CA LYS A 36 -20.37 -16.74 12.62
C LYS A 36 -19.45 -16.55 13.83
N GLU A 37 -18.90 -17.64 14.37
CA GLU A 37 -17.97 -17.60 15.51
C GLU A 37 -16.69 -16.81 15.17
N VAL A 38 -16.14 -16.98 13.96
CA VAL A 38 -14.95 -16.24 13.51
C VAL A 38 -15.28 -14.76 13.32
N ILE A 39 -16.45 -14.45 12.75
CA ILE A 39 -16.93 -13.06 12.57
C ILE A 39 -17.08 -12.37 13.93
N GLU A 40 -17.74 -13.02 14.90
CA GLU A 40 -17.93 -12.48 16.25
C GLU A 40 -16.59 -12.26 16.97
N SER A 41 -15.68 -13.23 16.86
CA SER A 41 -14.31 -13.10 17.40
C SER A 41 -13.58 -11.90 16.82
N TYR A 42 -13.71 -11.65 15.51
CA TYR A 42 -13.02 -10.54 14.85
C TYR A 42 -13.64 -9.19 15.20
N ILE A 43 -14.97 -9.13 15.33
CA ILE A 43 -15.65 -7.93 15.85
C ILE A 43 -15.10 -7.58 17.24
N GLU A 44 -14.96 -8.57 18.12
CA GLU A 44 -14.42 -8.35 19.46
C GLU A 44 -12.97 -7.86 19.43
N ILE A 45 -12.10 -8.49 18.62
CA ILE A 45 -10.71 -8.05 18.43
C ILE A 45 -10.66 -6.61 17.92
N LEU A 46 -11.46 -6.28 16.91
CA LEU A 46 -11.47 -4.94 16.31
C LEU A 46 -11.91 -3.88 17.32
N LYS A 47 -12.99 -4.14 18.08
CA LYS A 47 -13.49 -3.20 19.09
C LYS A 47 -12.50 -2.97 20.24
N ASN A 48 -11.78 -4.02 20.63
CA ASN A 48 -10.76 -3.96 21.68
C ASN A 48 -9.43 -3.37 21.20
N THR A 49 -9.23 -3.24 19.89
CA THR A 49 -8.01 -2.64 19.34
C THR A 49 -8.11 -1.12 19.45
N PRO A 50 -7.17 -0.45 20.15
CA PRO A 50 -7.16 1.00 20.23
C PRO A 50 -6.79 1.60 18.87
N VAL A 51 -7.62 2.52 18.38
CA VAL A 51 -7.38 3.21 17.11
C VAL A 51 -7.15 4.70 17.33
N TYR A 52 -6.23 5.24 16.54
CA TYR A 52 -5.89 6.66 16.53
C TYR A 52 -5.77 7.14 15.09
N LEU A 53 -6.21 8.37 14.83
CA LEU A 53 -5.95 9.05 13.57
C LEU A 53 -4.61 9.78 13.68
N GLY A 54 -3.56 9.16 13.16
CA GLY A 54 -2.26 9.79 13.00
C GLY A 54 -2.14 10.49 11.66
N SER A 55 -1.08 11.28 11.51
CA SER A 55 -0.74 11.95 10.25
C SER A 55 -0.33 10.98 9.14
N ASP A 56 -0.14 9.69 9.47
CA ASP A 56 0.09 8.61 8.51
C ASP A 56 -1.07 8.41 7.54
N LEU A 57 -2.26 8.95 7.86
CA LEU A 57 -3.44 8.90 7.01
C LEU A 57 -3.76 10.22 6.32
N ASP A 58 -2.97 11.28 6.51
CA ASP A 58 -3.26 12.58 5.89
C ASP A 58 -3.25 12.45 4.35
N ASP A 59 -2.23 11.81 3.78
CA ASP A 59 -2.16 11.53 2.33
C ASP A 59 -3.35 10.69 1.86
N PHE A 60 -3.81 9.73 2.67
CA PHE A 60 -5.00 8.93 2.34
C PHE A 60 -6.26 9.80 2.30
N ILE A 61 -6.42 10.70 3.27
CA ILE A 61 -7.56 11.63 3.34
C ILE A 61 -7.52 12.60 2.16
N GLU A 62 -6.35 13.16 1.83
CA GLU A 62 -6.21 14.05 0.67
C GLU A 62 -6.60 13.35 -0.63
N ASN A 63 -6.21 12.08 -0.80
CA ASN A 63 -6.59 11.28 -1.97
C ASN A 63 -8.09 10.97 -2.05
N LEU A 64 -8.84 11.02 -0.93
CA LEU A 64 -10.30 10.93 -0.96
C LEU A 64 -10.96 12.21 -1.48
N ILE A 65 -10.24 13.35 -1.48
CA ILE A 65 -10.73 14.63 -1.99
C ILE A 65 -10.34 14.72 -3.47
N GLU A 66 -11.30 14.45 -4.36
CA GLU A 66 -11.06 14.42 -5.81
C GLU A 66 -10.44 15.73 -6.35
N ASN A 67 -9.50 15.66 -7.30
CA ASN A 67 -8.91 16.86 -7.92
C ASN A 67 -9.76 17.44 -9.07
N ASN A 68 -11.03 17.05 -9.14
CA ASN A 68 -11.96 17.45 -10.18
C ASN A 68 -13.00 18.45 -9.63
N GLU A 69 -14.09 18.62 -10.38
CA GLU A 69 -15.23 19.48 -10.01
C GLU A 69 -15.82 19.15 -8.61
N ASN A 70 -15.89 17.87 -8.24
CA ASN A 70 -16.47 17.46 -6.96
C ASN A 70 -15.63 17.94 -5.78
N GLY A 71 -14.30 17.78 -5.85
CA GLY A 71 -13.43 18.25 -4.79
C GLY A 71 -13.36 19.77 -4.72
N TYR A 72 -13.46 20.48 -5.86
CA TYR A 72 -13.64 21.93 -5.82
C TYR A 72 -14.89 22.32 -5.00
N PHE A 73 -16.05 21.69 -5.25
CA PHE A 73 -17.26 22.03 -4.52
C PHE A 73 -17.20 21.66 -3.03
N LEU A 74 -16.56 20.54 -2.68
CA LEU A 74 -16.28 20.20 -1.30
C LEU A 74 -15.42 21.27 -0.61
N ARG A 75 -14.34 21.72 -1.27
CA ARG A 75 -13.46 22.80 -0.79
C ARG A 75 -14.20 24.13 -0.67
N VAL A 76 -15.16 24.42 -1.54
CA VAL A 76 -16.05 25.58 -1.40
C VAL A 76 -16.92 25.47 -0.15
N GLU A 77 -17.50 24.31 0.14
CA GLU A 77 -18.29 24.11 1.36
C GLU A 77 -17.42 24.20 2.64
N ILE A 78 -16.19 23.68 2.60
CA ILE A 78 -15.19 23.89 3.66
C ILE A 78 -14.96 25.39 3.87
N ALA A 79 -14.66 26.13 2.80
CA ALA A 79 -14.40 27.57 2.87
C ALA A 79 -15.58 28.33 3.47
N LYS A 80 -16.81 28.05 3.02
CA LYS A 80 -18.03 28.65 3.57
C LYS A 80 -18.17 28.38 5.06
N LYS A 81 -17.97 27.13 5.50
CA LYS A 81 -18.07 26.74 6.91
C LYS A 81 -17.03 27.44 7.79
N LYS A 82 -15.81 27.64 7.26
CA LYS A 82 -14.71 28.31 7.95
C LYS A 82 -14.75 29.84 7.79
N ASN A 83 -15.73 30.41 7.09
CA ASN A 83 -15.83 31.83 6.74
C ASN A 83 -14.62 32.36 5.93
N TYR A 84 -14.10 31.55 5.01
CA TYR A 84 -13.03 31.90 4.07
C TYR A 84 -13.57 32.22 2.67
N SER A 85 -12.81 33.02 1.93
CA SER A 85 -13.04 33.24 0.49
C SER A 85 -12.66 32.00 -0.32
N PHE A 86 -13.33 31.82 -1.46
CA PHE A 86 -13.02 30.76 -2.42
C PHE A 86 -12.97 31.31 -3.85
N PRO A 87 -12.13 30.75 -4.74
CA PRO A 87 -12.06 31.16 -6.13
C PRO A 87 -13.38 30.82 -6.83
N LYS A 88 -13.92 31.77 -7.60
CA LYS A 88 -15.16 31.56 -8.35
C LYS A 88 -14.86 30.94 -9.70
N LEU A 89 -14.90 29.61 -9.77
CA LEU A 89 -14.64 28.86 -11.01
C LEU A 89 -15.91 28.45 -11.75
N TYR A 90 -17.03 28.32 -11.03
CA TYR A 90 -18.32 27.88 -11.55
C TYR A 90 -19.40 28.92 -11.27
N ASP A 91 -20.40 28.99 -12.15
CA ASP A 91 -21.58 29.81 -11.95
C ASP A 91 -22.56 29.18 -10.93
N TYR A 92 -23.71 29.84 -10.70
CA TYR A 92 -24.73 29.35 -9.77
C TYR A 92 -25.48 28.09 -10.25
N LEU A 93 -25.34 27.74 -11.53
CA LEU A 93 -25.89 26.53 -12.14
C LEU A 93 -24.86 25.38 -12.16
N GLY A 94 -23.61 25.64 -11.78
CA GLY A 94 -22.51 24.68 -11.84
C GLY A 94 -21.77 24.64 -13.17
N ASN A 95 -21.93 25.64 -14.05
CA ASN A 95 -21.18 25.69 -15.31
C ASN A 95 -19.82 26.38 -15.12
N PRO A 96 -18.74 25.90 -15.77
CA PRO A 96 -17.44 26.58 -15.76
C PRO A 96 -17.51 28.01 -16.29
N ILE A 97 -16.87 28.95 -15.59
CA ILE A 97 -16.78 30.35 -16.00
C ILE A 97 -15.68 30.51 -17.05
N LYS A 98 -16.01 31.13 -18.20
CA LYS A 98 -15.08 31.26 -19.34
C LYS A 98 -13.82 32.10 -19.07
N ASN A 99 -13.95 33.16 -18.27
CA ASN A 99 -12.87 34.08 -17.96
C ASN A 99 -12.65 34.12 -16.44
N THR A 100 -11.91 33.16 -15.92
CA THR A 100 -11.50 33.12 -14.52
C THR A 100 -10.15 33.81 -14.37
N SER A 101 -10.00 34.68 -13.37
CA SER A 101 -8.73 35.32 -13.04
C SER A 101 -8.18 34.72 -11.75
N TYR A 102 -7.37 33.66 -11.86
CA TYR A 102 -6.62 33.11 -10.74
C TYR A 102 -5.21 32.76 -11.21
N SER A 103 -4.25 32.78 -10.29
CA SER A 103 -2.94 32.19 -10.53
C SER A 103 -2.97 30.72 -10.11
N LYS A 104 -2.28 29.86 -10.85
CA LYS A 104 -2.13 28.44 -10.49
C LYS A 104 -1.64 28.25 -9.06
N PHE A 105 -0.65 29.05 -8.66
CA PHE A 105 -0.11 29.07 -7.30
C PHE A 105 -1.16 29.40 -6.23
N ALA A 106 -2.00 30.43 -6.46
CA ALA A 106 -3.06 30.77 -5.52
C ALA A 106 -4.12 29.67 -5.40
N MET A 107 -4.39 28.94 -6.49
CA MET A 107 -5.30 27.81 -6.47
C MET A 107 -4.75 26.66 -5.63
N GLU A 108 -3.51 26.23 -5.89
CA GLU A 108 -2.85 25.15 -5.14
C GLU A 108 -2.78 25.48 -3.64
N LEU A 109 -2.44 26.73 -3.29
CA LEU A 109 -2.41 27.18 -1.90
C LEU A 109 -3.80 27.15 -1.25
N TRP A 110 -4.84 27.54 -1.98
CA TRP A 110 -6.21 27.49 -1.48
C TRP A 110 -6.66 26.04 -1.26
N GLU A 111 -6.38 25.15 -2.23
CA GLU A 111 -6.75 23.73 -2.13
C GLU A 111 -6.07 23.05 -0.95
N GLY A 112 -4.76 23.23 -0.78
CA GLY A 112 -4.03 22.68 0.36
C GLY A 112 -4.56 23.19 1.71
N ASN A 113 -4.91 24.48 1.80
CA ASN A 113 -5.52 25.02 3.01
C ASN A 113 -6.90 24.42 3.32
N MET A 114 -7.74 24.21 2.30
CA MET A 114 -9.05 23.60 2.49
C MET A 114 -8.92 22.12 2.89
N ASN A 115 -8.00 21.38 2.26
CA ASN A 115 -7.68 20.00 2.64
C ASN A 115 -7.23 19.92 4.11
N ARG A 116 -6.34 20.82 4.54
CA ARG A 116 -5.91 20.90 5.94
C ARG A 116 -7.08 21.13 6.91
N PHE A 117 -8.01 22.01 6.58
CA PHE A 117 -9.16 22.28 7.44
C PHE A 117 -10.09 21.06 7.61
N ILE A 118 -10.30 20.28 6.56
CA ILE A 118 -11.12 19.07 6.68
C ILE A 118 -10.36 17.97 7.44
N ILE A 119 -9.04 17.84 7.26
CA ILE A 119 -8.20 16.93 8.05
C ILE A 119 -8.28 17.28 9.54
N GLU A 120 -8.11 18.56 9.91
CA GLU A 120 -8.24 19.02 11.30
C GLU A 120 -9.65 18.71 11.87
N ASP A 121 -10.70 18.94 11.09
CA ASP A 121 -12.07 18.62 11.51
C ASP A 121 -12.26 17.10 11.69
N LEU A 122 -11.71 16.27 10.80
CA LEU A 122 -11.76 14.80 10.90
C LEU A 122 -11.00 14.31 12.13
N GLN A 123 -9.82 14.87 12.41
CA GLN A 123 -9.05 14.57 13.63
C GLN A 123 -9.85 14.90 14.90
N SER A 124 -10.62 15.98 14.89
CA SER A 124 -11.47 16.34 16.03
C SER A 124 -12.68 15.41 16.23
N ARG A 125 -13.18 14.79 15.14
CA ARG A 125 -14.37 13.94 15.14
C ARG A 125 -14.05 12.46 15.32
N PHE A 126 -12.87 12.05 14.88
CA PHE A 126 -12.41 10.68 15.00
C PHE A 126 -12.38 10.27 16.48
N SER A 127 -13.00 9.14 16.79
CA SER A 127 -13.01 8.62 18.16
C SER A 127 -13.10 7.10 18.18
N GLN A 128 -12.63 6.50 19.27
CA GLN A 128 -12.78 5.06 19.51
C GLN A 128 -14.27 4.65 19.51
N ASN A 129 -15.14 5.47 20.10
CA ASN A 129 -16.57 5.19 20.13
C ASN A 129 -17.18 5.21 18.72
N GLY A 130 -16.82 6.20 17.90
CA GLY A 130 -17.26 6.25 16.50
C GLY A 130 -16.76 5.07 15.69
N PHE A 131 -15.53 4.59 15.95
CA PHE A 131 -15.01 3.37 15.33
C PHE A 131 -15.81 2.12 15.72
N ILE A 132 -16.13 1.96 17.00
CA ILE A 132 -16.94 0.84 17.49
C ILE A 132 -18.35 0.88 16.87
N GLU A 133 -18.97 2.05 16.83
CA GLU A 133 -20.29 2.25 16.20
C GLU A 133 -20.25 1.94 14.69
N PHE A 134 -19.16 2.34 14.01
CA PHE A 134 -18.96 2.00 12.61
C PHE A 134 -18.89 0.48 12.38
N ILE A 135 -18.16 -0.25 13.23
CA ILE A 135 -18.08 -1.71 13.18
C ILE A 135 -19.48 -2.32 13.38
N ASP A 136 -20.21 -1.88 14.41
CA ASP A 136 -21.54 -2.42 14.72
C ASP A 136 -22.53 -2.26 13.56
N ASN A 137 -22.45 -1.13 12.86
CA ASN A 137 -23.38 -0.82 11.79
C ASN A 137 -22.97 -1.39 10.42
N ASN A 138 -21.66 -1.59 10.16
CA ASN A 138 -21.15 -1.84 8.82
C ASN A 138 -20.37 -3.14 8.65
N PHE A 139 -19.83 -3.74 9.72
CA PHE A 139 -18.87 -4.85 9.59
C PHE A 139 -19.45 -6.06 8.84
N ILE A 140 -20.72 -6.40 9.11
CA ILE A 140 -21.41 -7.51 8.43
C ILE A 140 -21.46 -7.30 6.92
N ASN A 141 -21.71 -6.06 6.47
CA ASN A 141 -21.77 -5.74 5.05
C ASN A 141 -20.38 -5.76 4.38
N MET A 142 -19.30 -5.68 5.17
CA MET A 142 -17.92 -5.69 4.68
C MET A 142 -17.31 -7.10 4.62
N VAL A 143 -17.96 -8.12 5.21
CA VAL A 143 -17.39 -9.48 5.34
C VAL A 143 -16.97 -10.07 3.99
N ASP A 144 -17.79 -9.94 2.96
CA ASP A 144 -17.49 -10.49 1.62
C ASP A 144 -16.27 -9.81 0.98
N ASP A 145 -16.16 -8.48 1.14
CA ASP A 145 -15.04 -7.72 0.59
C ASP A 145 -13.75 -7.95 1.40
N LEU A 146 -13.86 -8.08 2.72
CA LEU A 146 -12.75 -8.49 3.59
C LEU A 146 -12.26 -9.89 3.23
N ASN A 147 -13.16 -10.84 2.93
CA ASN A 147 -12.77 -12.18 2.48
C ASN A 147 -12.03 -12.14 1.15
N LYS A 148 -12.53 -11.39 0.15
CA LYS A 148 -11.81 -11.19 -1.12
C LYS A 148 -10.44 -10.57 -0.89
N TYR A 149 -10.35 -9.60 0.03
CA TYR A 149 -9.10 -8.96 0.39
C TYR A 149 -8.11 -9.95 1.01
N ILE A 150 -8.54 -10.72 2.02
CA ILE A 150 -7.74 -11.78 2.67
C ILE A 150 -7.30 -12.82 1.63
N ASP A 151 -8.18 -13.28 0.75
CA ASP A 151 -7.83 -14.21 -0.33
C ASP A 151 -6.82 -13.62 -1.30
N SER A 152 -6.94 -12.35 -1.65
CA SER A 152 -5.98 -11.66 -2.52
C SER A 152 -4.62 -11.48 -1.84
N LYS A 153 -4.61 -11.20 -0.54
CA LYS A 153 -3.39 -11.11 0.30
C LYS A 153 -2.71 -12.48 0.36
N ASN A 154 -3.47 -13.54 0.68
CA ASN A 154 -2.96 -14.91 0.71
C ASN A 154 -2.43 -15.34 -0.67
N LYS A 155 -3.07 -14.96 -1.76
CA LYS A 155 -2.55 -15.24 -3.12
C LYS A 155 -1.27 -14.47 -3.43
N LYS A 156 -1.12 -13.23 -2.94
CA LYS A 156 0.12 -12.45 -3.08
C LYS A 156 1.23 -12.93 -2.17
N SER A 157 0.91 -13.52 -1.01
CA SER A 157 1.90 -14.14 -0.12
C SER A 157 2.37 -15.50 -0.63
N ILE A 158 1.58 -16.15 -1.50
CA ILE A 158 2.00 -17.38 -2.19
C ILE A 158 3.04 -17.03 -3.25
N ILE A 159 4.32 -17.21 -2.92
CA ILE A 159 5.41 -17.14 -3.89
C ILE A 159 5.47 -18.51 -4.59
N THR A 160 5.13 -18.54 -5.88
CA THR A 160 5.28 -19.72 -6.73
C THR A 160 6.44 -19.48 -7.69
N ILE A 161 7.47 -20.33 -7.62
CA ILE A 161 8.59 -20.35 -8.57
C ILE A 161 8.36 -21.52 -9.53
N PRO A 162 7.86 -21.29 -10.75
CA PRO A 162 7.54 -22.35 -11.69
C PRO A 162 8.78 -22.85 -12.43
N PHE A 163 9.12 -24.13 -12.27
CA PHE A 163 10.15 -24.78 -13.07
C PHE A 163 9.75 -26.23 -13.37
N LYS A 164 10.13 -26.74 -14.54
CA LYS A 164 9.87 -28.14 -14.91
C LYS A 164 11.07 -29.03 -14.60
N GLU A 165 12.27 -28.51 -14.80
CA GLU A 165 13.52 -29.19 -14.47
C GLU A 165 14.27 -28.39 -13.41
N LYS A 166 14.97 -29.09 -12.50
CA LYS A 166 15.69 -28.43 -11.40
C LYS A 166 16.70 -27.40 -11.91
N ASP A 167 17.30 -27.64 -13.07
CA ASP A 167 18.29 -26.75 -13.68
C ASP A 167 17.71 -25.38 -14.07
N GLU A 168 16.39 -25.31 -14.33
CA GLU A 168 15.68 -24.08 -14.69
C GLU A 168 15.37 -23.18 -13.48
N LEU A 169 15.59 -23.65 -12.25
CA LEU A 169 15.23 -22.91 -11.03
C LEU A 169 15.94 -21.55 -10.92
N LEU A 170 17.27 -21.55 -11.12
CA LEU A 170 18.07 -20.33 -11.02
C LEU A 170 17.71 -19.31 -12.13
N PRO A 171 17.63 -19.69 -13.42
CA PRO A 171 17.14 -18.79 -14.48
C PRO A 171 15.74 -18.24 -14.22
N THR A 172 14.79 -19.08 -13.79
CA THR A 172 13.42 -18.64 -13.51
C THR A 172 13.41 -17.62 -12.37
N LEU A 173 14.10 -17.88 -11.27
CA LEU A 173 14.09 -16.98 -10.12
C LEU A 173 14.78 -15.64 -10.45
N LYS A 174 15.87 -15.65 -11.22
CA LYS A 174 16.49 -14.42 -11.75
C LYS A 174 15.49 -13.59 -12.57
N SER A 175 14.74 -14.26 -13.45
CA SER A 175 13.73 -13.59 -14.27
C SER A 175 12.59 -12.97 -13.45
N MET A 176 12.18 -13.64 -12.36
CA MET A 176 11.15 -13.13 -11.45
C MET A 176 11.65 -11.91 -10.66
N ILE A 177 12.93 -11.90 -10.26
CA ILE A 177 13.54 -10.74 -9.60
C ILE A 177 13.57 -9.53 -10.54
N LEU A 178 14.03 -9.72 -11.79
CA LEU A 178 14.08 -8.64 -12.78
C LEU A 178 12.70 -8.07 -13.12
N LYS A 179 11.65 -8.90 -13.03
CA LYS A 179 10.25 -8.48 -13.25
C LYS A 179 9.56 -7.93 -12.00
N ASN A 180 10.25 -7.82 -10.85
CA ASN A 180 9.68 -7.45 -9.55
C ASN A 180 8.51 -8.36 -9.10
N GLU A 181 8.53 -9.64 -9.46
CA GLU A 181 7.51 -10.62 -9.08
C GLU A 181 7.80 -11.27 -7.71
N VAL A 182 9.02 -11.09 -7.19
CA VAL A 182 9.45 -11.57 -5.88
C VAL A 182 10.08 -10.43 -5.08
N ASP A 183 10.07 -10.57 -3.75
CA ASP A 183 10.61 -9.56 -2.85
C ASP A 183 12.12 -9.36 -3.05
N LYS A 184 12.60 -8.12 -2.85
CA LYS A 184 14.02 -7.77 -3.01
C LYS A 184 14.95 -8.54 -2.06
N SER A 185 14.42 -9.11 -0.96
CA SER A 185 15.18 -10.02 -0.10
C SER A 185 15.79 -11.22 -0.84
N PHE A 186 15.18 -11.67 -1.94
CA PHE A 186 15.73 -12.76 -2.77
C PHE A 186 17.02 -12.36 -3.51
N ILE A 187 17.27 -11.07 -3.72
CA ILE A 187 18.53 -10.59 -4.31
C ILE A 187 19.70 -10.91 -3.36
N TYR A 188 19.53 -10.63 -2.07
CA TYR A 188 20.54 -10.93 -1.05
C TYR A 188 20.73 -12.43 -0.79
N LEU A 189 19.73 -13.24 -1.12
CA LEU A 189 19.85 -14.70 -1.08
C LEU A 189 20.68 -15.21 -2.27
N LEU A 190 20.46 -14.66 -3.47
CA LEU A 190 21.07 -15.16 -4.70
C LEU A 190 22.45 -14.58 -5.01
N VAL A 191 22.72 -13.34 -4.62
CA VAL A 191 23.99 -12.67 -4.95
C VAL A 191 24.99 -12.88 -3.82
N ASP A 192 26.17 -13.36 -4.17
CA ASP A 192 27.32 -13.39 -3.29
C ASP A 192 27.93 -11.97 -3.20
N ILE A 193 27.50 -11.24 -2.16
CA ILE A 193 27.95 -9.86 -1.91
C ILE A 193 29.46 -9.79 -1.65
N ASP A 194 30.06 -10.83 -1.06
CA ASP A 194 31.49 -10.83 -0.77
C ASP A 194 32.29 -11.04 -2.07
N ALA A 195 31.82 -11.91 -2.97
CA ALA A 195 32.43 -12.05 -4.30
C ALA A 195 32.28 -10.78 -5.15
N LEU A 196 31.13 -10.10 -5.08
CA LEU A 196 30.89 -8.81 -5.73
C LEU A 196 31.84 -7.73 -5.18
N ARG A 197 31.99 -7.66 -3.86
CA ARG A 197 32.94 -6.78 -3.18
C ARG A 197 34.37 -7.03 -3.64
N ASP A 198 34.79 -8.29 -3.72
CA ASP A 198 36.13 -8.66 -4.16
C ASP A 198 36.40 -8.30 -5.61
N GLU A 199 35.41 -8.37 -6.50
CA GLU A 199 35.54 -7.87 -7.86
C GLU A 199 35.65 -6.35 -7.89
N MET A 200 34.76 -5.65 -7.19
CA MET A 200 34.78 -4.19 -7.11
C MET A 200 36.10 -3.67 -6.53
N ALA A 201 36.67 -4.37 -5.55
CA ALA A 201 37.97 -4.05 -4.97
C ALA A 201 39.11 -4.12 -6.01
N LYS A 202 39.07 -5.06 -6.96
CA LYS A 202 40.09 -5.21 -8.02
C LYS A 202 40.11 -4.03 -9.01
N PHE A 203 38.97 -3.39 -9.21
CA PHE A 203 38.82 -2.24 -10.13
C PHE A 203 38.77 -0.89 -9.39
N SER A 204 38.85 -0.90 -8.06
CA SER A 204 38.73 0.31 -7.23
C SER A 204 39.97 1.22 -7.31
N ALA A 205 40.04 2.04 -8.36
CA ALA A 205 40.74 3.31 -8.29
C ALA A 205 39.82 4.32 -7.57
N THR A 206 40.00 4.45 -6.25
CA THR A 206 39.72 5.68 -5.47
C THR A 206 38.31 6.28 -5.57
N PHE A 207 37.25 5.53 -5.31
CA PHE A 207 35.95 6.14 -4.99
C PHE A 207 35.34 5.49 -3.74
N HIS A 208 35.49 6.17 -2.59
CA HIS A 208 34.89 5.77 -1.30
C HIS A 208 33.35 5.86 -1.24
N VAL A 209 32.68 6.09 -2.38
CA VAL A 209 31.25 6.41 -2.42
C VAL A 209 30.44 5.33 -3.15
N TYR A 210 31.03 4.53 -4.02
CA TYR A 210 30.33 3.49 -4.78
C TYR A 210 30.53 2.12 -4.14
N ASN A 211 29.47 1.52 -3.62
CA ASN A 211 29.48 0.26 -2.89
C ASN A 211 28.69 -0.85 -3.61
N GLU A 212 28.69 -2.05 -3.03
CA GLU A 212 28.08 -3.24 -3.65
C GLU A 212 26.56 -3.11 -3.81
N PHE A 213 25.91 -2.31 -2.96
CA PHE A 213 24.48 -2.04 -3.04
C PHE A 213 24.16 -1.07 -4.17
N ASP A 214 24.99 -0.05 -4.40
CA ASP A 214 24.83 0.86 -5.54
C ASP A 214 24.94 0.08 -6.87
N LYS A 215 25.89 -0.88 -6.95
CA LYS A 215 26.06 -1.74 -8.13
C LYS A 215 24.89 -2.72 -8.34
N LEU A 216 24.26 -3.19 -7.25
CA LEU A 216 23.04 -4.00 -7.33
C LEU A 216 21.84 -3.20 -7.82
N GLU A 217 21.77 -1.91 -7.50
CA GLU A 217 20.69 -1.02 -7.97
C GLU A 217 20.89 -0.61 -9.43
N ASP A 218 22.12 -0.32 -9.84
CA ASP A 218 22.45 0.11 -11.20
C ASP A 218 22.47 -1.04 -12.23
N ASP A 219 23.04 -2.20 -11.86
CA ASP A 219 23.34 -3.32 -12.77
C ASP A 219 22.93 -4.69 -12.18
N LEU A 220 21.66 -4.81 -11.79
CA LEU A 220 21.10 -6.02 -11.16
C LEU A 220 21.27 -7.29 -12.02
N GLU A 221 21.06 -7.19 -13.33
CA GLU A 221 21.17 -8.33 -14.26
C GLU A 221 22.60 -8.88 -14.29
N TYR A 222 23.60 -7.99 -14.40
CA TYR A 222 25.01 -8.37 -14.36
C TYR A 222 25.40 -9.01 -13.03
N CYS A 223 24.88 -8.49 -11.91
CA CYS A 223 25.15 -9.04 -10.59
C CYS A 223 24.56 -10.45 -10.41
N LEU A 224 23.33 -10.67 -10.87
CA LEU A 224 22.69 -11.97 -10.82
C LEU A 224 23.44 -13.00 -11.69
N ASP A 225 23.97 -12.61 -12.84
CA ASP A 225 24.64 -13.55 -13.75
C ASP A 225 26.07 -13.93 -13.34
N ASN A 226 26.84 -12.99 -12.80
CA ASN A 226 28.25 -13.22 -12.50
C ASN A 226 28.52 -13.60 -11.03
N PHE A 227 27.60 -13.26 -10.11
CA PHE A 227 27.79 -13.45 -8.66
C PHE A 227 26.70 -14.33 -8.04
N SER A 228 26.16 -15.29 -8.80
CA SER A 228 25.23 -16.29 -8.25
C SER A 228 25.91 -17.11 -7.15
N ARG A 229 25.41 -17.02 -5.92
CA ARG A 229 25.91 -17.72 -4.73
C ARG A 229 25.68 -19.23 -4.76
N TYR A 230 24.65 -19.66 -5.48
CA TYR A 230 24.19 -21.05 -5.50
C TYR A 230 23.95 -21.53 -6.92
N ASP A 231 24.24 -22.82 -7.16
CA ASP A 231 23.73 -23.52 -8.33
C ASP A 231 22.24 -23.88 -8.16
N SER A 232 21.58 -24.30 -9.24
CA SER A 232 20.14 -24.61 -9.19
C SER A 232 19.79 -25.76 -8.22
N SER A 233 20.72 -26.66 -7.91
CA SER A 233 20.49 -27.77 -6.97
C SER A 233 20.61 -27.31 -5.51
N GLN A 234 21.64 -26.53 -5.20
CA GLN A 234 21.85 -25.90 -3.89
C GLN A 234 20.73 -24.90 -3.57
N LEU A 235 20.32 -24.11 -4.56
CA LEU A 235 19.21 -23.18 -4.43
C LEU A 235 17.90 -23.91 -4.09
N PHE A 236 17.66 -25.06 -4.71
CA PHE A 236 16.48 -25.90 -4.39
C PHE A 236 16.50 -26.34 -2.93
N ASP A 237 17.63 -26.87 -2.46
CA ASP A 237 17.75 -27.38 -1.09
C ASP A 237 17.62 -26.26 -0.05
N ILE A 238 18.18 -25.08 -0.30
CA ILE A 238 18.07 -23.91 0.59
C ILE A 238 16.64 -23.38 0.62
N LEU A 239 15.98 -23.29 -0.53
CA LEU A 239 14.60 -22.82 -0.58
C LEU A 239 13.66 -23.76 0.19
N VAL A 240 13.86 -25.07 0.07
CA VAL A 240 13.04 -26.08 0.77
C VAL A 240 13.36 -26.15 2.27
N ASN A 241 14.63 -26.20 2.64
CA ASN A 241 15.04 -26.45 4.02
C ASN A 241 15.04 -25.19 4.89
N ASP A 242 15.51 -24.06 4.36
CA ASP A 242 15.76 -22.84 5.15
C ASP A 242 14.67 -21.77 4.93
N HIS A 243 14.04 -21.75 3.76
CA HIS A 243 13.03 -20.75 3.41
C HIS A 243 11.59 -21.29 3.37
N GLY A 244 11.38 -22.56 3.71
CA GLY A 244 10.04 -23.15 3.92
C GLY A 244 9.23 -23.38 2.64
N PHE A 245 9.88 -23.44 1.48
CA PHE A 245 9.20 -23.77 0.23
C PHE A 245 8.82 -25.26 0.17
N LYS A 246 7.67 -25.55 -0.41
CA LYS A 246 7.22 -26.92 -0.71
C LYS A 246 7.27 -27.14 -2.21
N TYR A 247 7.90 -28.23 -2.62
CA TYR A 247 7.90 -28.64 -4.02
C TYR A 247 6.60 -29.37 -4.37
N ILE A 248 5.91 -28.89 -5.40
CA ILE A 248 4.72 -29.53 -5.96
C ILE A 248 5.02 -29.90 -7.42
N GLU A 249 4.91 -31.19 -7.71
CA GLU A 249 5.14 -31.74 -9.05
C GLU A 249 4.22 -31.04 -10.08
N ASN A 250 4.79 -30.60 -11.21
CA ASN A 250 4.15 -29.80 -12.28
C ASN A 250 3.75 -28.35 -11.92
N ILE A 251 4.06 -27.85 -10.73
CA ILE A 251 3.82 -26.45 -10.33
C ILE A 251 5.13 -25.72 -10.00
N GLY A 252 6.07 -26.41 -9.34
CA GLY A 252 7.36 -25.84 -8.91
C GLY A 252 7.46 -25.67 -7.39
N LEU A 253 8.21 -24.68 -6.92
CA LEU A 253 8.38 -24.39 -5.48
C LEU A 253 7.34 -23.35 -5.04
N VAL A 254 6.58 -23.69 -4.00
CA VAL A 254 5.52 -22.84 -3.44
C VAL A 254 5.82 -22.53 -1.98
N LYS A 255 5.86 -21.24 -1.62
CA LYS A 255 5.89 -20.79 -0.24
C LYS A 255 4.55 -20.16 0.11
N SER A 256 3.91 -20.65 1.16
CA SER A 256 2.61 -20.19 1.70
C SER A 256 2.79 -19.41 2.99
#